data_AF-A0A8B9ZIJ3-F1
#
_entry.id   AF-A0A8B9ZIJ3-F1
#
_cell.length_a   1.000
_cell.length_b   1.000
_cell.length_c   1.000
_cell.angle_alpha   90.00
_cell.angle_beta   90.00
_cell.angle_gamma   90.00
#
_symmetry.space_group_name_H-M   'P 1'
#
loop_
_entity.id
_entity.type
_entity.pdbx_description
1 polymer ?
#
loop_
_entity_poly.entity_id
_entity_poly.type
_entity_poly.pdbx_seq_one_letter_code
_entity_poly.pdbx_strand_id
1 'polypeptide(L)' 'MQKKEKSFGIQMLSVQPDTKPKGCAGCNRKIKDRYLLKALDKYWHEDCLKCACCDCRLGEVGSTLYTKANLILCRRDYLR' A
#
# COMPACT_ATOMS: atom_id res chain seq x y z
N MET A 1 -23.06 10.64 5.24
CA MET A 1 -21.59 10.60 5.22
C MET A 1 -21.16 9.17 4.95
N GLN A 2 -20.87 8.82 3.68
CA GLN A 2 -20.74 7.42 3.27
C GLN A 2 -19.54 6.77 3.97
N LYS A 3 -19.82 5.82 4.88
CA LYS A 3 -18.88 4.77 5.30
C LYS A 3 -18.57 3.90 4.09
N LYS A 4 -17.81 4.43 3.13
CA LYS A 4 -17.34 3.64 1.98
C LYS A 4 -16.34 2.65 2.53
N GLU A 5 -16.66 1.39 2.42
CA GLU A 5 -15.73 0.28 2.37
C GLU A 5 -14.73 0.57 1.25
N LYS A 6 -13.69 1.35 1.55
CA LYS A 6 -12.77 1.85 0.53
C LYS A 6 -11.76 0.75 0.22
N SER A 7 -12.09 -0.06 -0.79
CA SER A 7 -11.10 -0.83 -1.54
C SER A 7 -10.24 0.15 -2.33
N PHE A 8 -8.92 0.04 -2.19
CA PHE A 8 -7.96 0.82 -2.95
C PHE A 8 -7.16 -0.11 -3.85
N GLY A 9 -7.08 0.24 -5.14
CA GLY A 9 -6.16 -0.40 -6.07
C GLY A 9 -4.71 -0.07 -5.68
N ILE A 10 -3.85 -1.08 -5.72
CA ILE A 10 -2.40 -0.98 -5.59
C ILE A 10 -1.84 -0.89 -7.00
N GLN A 11 -1.18 0.23 -7.30
CA GLN A 11 -0.44 0.39 -8.55
C GLN A 11 1.06 0.25 -8.28
N MET A 12 1.69 -0.69 -8.98
CA MET A 12 3.15 -0.79 -9.00
C MET A 12 3.70 0.23 -10.01
N LEU A 13 4.63 1.08 -9.57
CA LEU A 13 5.31 2.05 -10.42
C LEU A 13 6.82 1.81 -10.39
N SER A 14 7.45 1.92 -11.55
CA SER A 14 8.91 1.95 -11.70
C SER A 14 9.45 3.29 -11.21
N VAL A 15 10.43 3.28 -10.32
CA VAL A 15 11.12 4.48 -9.85
C VAL A 15 12.23 4.83 -10.83
N GLN A 16 12.11 5.98 -11.48
CA GLN A 16 13.18 6.50 -12.34
C GLN A 16 14.23 7.26 -11.51
N PRO A 17 15.52 7.13 -11.83
CA PRO A 17 16.62 7.74 -11.07
C PRO A 17 16.59 9.29 -11.07
N ASP A 18 15.93 9.89 -12.06
CA ASP A 18 15.70 11.34 -12.24
C ASP A 18 14.45 11.86 -11.53
N THR A 19 13.58 10.97 -11.02
CA THR A 19 12.30 11.37 -10.42
C THR A 19 12.45 11.72 -8.94
N LYS A 20 11.77 12.79 -8.50
CA LYS A 20 11.74 13.27 -7.10
C LYS A 20 11.49 12.12 -6.12
N PRO A 21 12.32 11.94 -5.07
CA PRO A 21 12.16 10.84 -4.11
C PRO A 21 10.77 10.86 -3.47
N LYS A 22 10.05 9.74 -3.56
CA LYS A 22 8.73 9.58 -2.96
C LYS A 22 8.87 9.17 -1.50
N GLY A 23 8.05 9.73 -0.62
CA GLY A 23 8.01 9.35 0.79
C GLY A 23 7.09 8.16 1.00
N CYS A 24 7.56 7.13 1.69
CA CYS A 24 6.74 6.02 2.13
C CYS A 24 5.88 6.44 3.33
N ALA A 25 4.58 6.23 3.27
CA ALA A 25 3.65 6.58 4.35
C ALA A 25 3.71 5.63 5.56
N GLY A 26 4.30 4.44 5.41
CA GLY A 26 4.43 3.46 6.50
C GLY A 26 5.66 3.69 7.38
N CYS A 27 6.80 4.02 6.77
CA CYS A 27 8.06 4.22 7.49
C CYS A 27 8.58 5.67 7.46
N ASN A 28 7.88 6.59 6.78
CA ASN A 28 8.27 7.99 6.59
C ASN A 28 9.66 8.19 5.95
N ARG A 29 10.21 7.17 5.28
CA ARG A 29 11.50 7.24 4.56
C ARG A 29 11.29 7.44 3.07
N LYS A 30 12.35 7.90 2.39
CA LYS A 30 12.37 8.01 0.92
C LYS A 30 12.46 6.62 0.30
N ILE A 31 11.60 6.37 -0.69
CA ILE A 31 11.60 5.16 -1.50
C ILE A 31 12.74 5.27 -2.51
N LYS A 32 13.74 4.41 -2.36
CA LYS A 32 14.89 4.28 -3.25
C LYS A 32 14.87 2.97 -4.06
N ASP A 33 13.86 2.14 -3.83
CA ASP A 33 13.65 0.89 -4.55
C ASP A 33 13.41 1.12 -6.04
N ARG A 34 13.67 0.09 -6.84
CA ARG A 34 13.39 0.10 -8.28
C ARG A 34 11.90 0.21 -8.58
N TYR A 35 11.07 -0.33 -7.69
CA TYR A 35 9.62 -0.31 -7.79
C TYR A 35 9.02 0.23 -6.50
N LEU A 36 7.89 0.91 -6.61
CA LEU A 36 7.13 1.39 -5.48
C LEU A 36 5.65 1.10 -5.67
N LEU A 37 4.93 1.02 -4.57
CA LEU A 37 3.49 0.78 -4.56
C LEU A 37 2.77 2.10 -4.28
N LYS A 38 1.84 2.47 -5.15
CA LYS A 38 0.93 3.60 -4.94
C LYS A 38 -0.43 3.07 -4.53
N ALA A 39 -0.89 3.48 -3.36
CA ALA A 39 -2.21 3.17 -2.84
C ALA A 39 -2.64 4.22 -1.82
N LEU A 40 -3.96 4.40 -1.61
CA LEU A 40 -4.50 5.42 -0.69
C LEU A 40 -4.05 6.86 -1.04
N ASP A 41 -3.77 7.12 -2.32
CA ASP A 41 -3.14 8.37 -2.77
C ASP A 41 -1.77 8.67 -2.11
N LYS A 42 -1.13 7.62 -1.59
CA LYS A 42 0.16 7.64 -0.92
C LYS A 42 1.09 6.64 -1.60
N TYR A 43 2.38 6.75 -1.29
CA TYR A 43 3.40 5.84 -1.79
C TYR A 43 3.89 4.96 -0.65
N TRP A 44 4.24 3.73 -0.98
CA TRP A 44 4.63 2.69 -0.05
C TRP A 44 5.74 1.84 -0.65
N HIS A 45 6.62 1.35 0.21
CA HIS A 45 7.51 0.25 -0.16
C HIS A 45 6.72 -1.05 -0.28
N GLU A 46 7.24 -1.99 -1.06
CA GLU A 46 6.73 -3.36 -1.16
C GLU A 46 6.66 -4.05 0.20
N ASP A 47 7.63 -3.77 1.08
CA ASP A 47 7.70 -4.33 2.43
C ASP A 47 6.86 -3.56 3.47
N CYS A 48 6.59 -2.28 3.21
CA CYS A 48 5.77 -1.46 4.12
C CYS A 48 4.27 -1.65 3.87
N LEU A 49 3.85 -1.95 2.64
CA LEU A 49 2.45 -2.19 2.30
C LEU A 49 2.06 -3.64 2.58
N LYS A 50 1.81 -3.94 3.85
CA LYS A 50 1.42 -5.28 4.31
C LYS A 50 0.16 -5.25 5.15
N CYS A 51 -0.48 -6.41 5.25
CA CYS A 51 -1.65 -6.59 6.10
C CYS A 51 -1.25 -6.46 7.57
N ALA A 52 -1.98 -5.66 8.35
CA ALA A 52 -1.73 -5.48 9.78
C ALA A 52 -2.04 -6.73 10.63
N CYS A 53 -2.79 -7.71 10.10
CA CYS A 53 -3.15 -8.93 10.81
C CYS A 53 -2.28 -10.13 10.44
N CYS A 54 -1.92 -10.26 9.17
CA CYS A 54 -1.20 -11.44 8.66
C CYS A 54 0.18 -11.14 8.07
N ASP A 55 0.62 -9.87 8.08
CA ASP A 55 1.89 -9.40 7.53
C ASP A 55 2.17 -9.74 6.05
N CYS A 56 1.20 -10.28 5.32
CA CYS A 56 1.35 -10.56 3.90
C CYS A 56 1.52 -9.26 3.11
N ARG A 57 2.47 -9.27 2.17
CA ARG A 57 2.78 -8.16 1.26
C ARG A 57 1.63 -7.95 0.28
N LEU A 58 0.86 -6.89 0.51
CA LEU A 58 -0.35 -6.64 -0.26
C LEU A 58 -0.07 -6.44 -1.74
N GLY A 59 1.06 -5.82 -2.09
CA GLY A 59 1.44 -5.62 -3.49
C GLY A 59 1.78 -6.88 -4.26
N GLU A 60 2.11 -7.99 -3.57
CA GLU A 60 2.41 -9.27 -4.19
C GLU A 60 1.19 -10.20 -4.17
N VAL A 61 0.46 -10.26 -3.06
CA VAL A 61 -0.71 -11.13 -2.93
C VAL A 61 -1.95 -10.62 -3.67
N GLY A 62 -1.99 -9.36 -4.09
CA GLY A 62 -3.07 -8.83 -4.90
C GLY A 62 -2.88 -7.39 -5.37
N SER A 63 -3.77 -6.90 -6.21
CA SER A 63 -3.77 -5.51 -6.67
C SER A 63 -4.73 -4.63 -5.90
N THR A 64 -5.28 -5.10 -4.77
CA THR A 64 -6.30 -4.37 -4.01
C THR A 64 -6.05 -4.52 -2.51
N LEU A 65 -6.05 -3.41 -1.79
CA LEU A 65 -6.03 -3.37 -0.33
C LEU A 65 -7.33 -2.81 0.23
N TYR A 66 -7.58 -3.14 1.48
CA TYR A 66 -8.75 -2.68 2.21
C TYR A 66 -8.30 -1.92 3.44
N THR A 67 -9.05 -0.88 3.80
CA THR A 67 -8.72 -0.04 4.95
C THR A 67 -9.89 -0.03 5.92
N LYS A 68 -9.68 -0.47 7.16
CA LYS A 68 -10.70 -0.56 8.22
C LYS A 68 -10.13 0.00 9.51
N ALA A 69 -10.81 0.96 10.13
CA ALA A 69 -10.35 1.61 11.37
C ALA A 69 -8.88 2.09 11.32
N ASN A 70 -8.48 2.68 10.19
CA ASN A 70 -7.09 3.14 9.94
C ASN A 70 -6.03 2.01 9.87
N LEU A 71 -6.46 0.76 9.79
CA LEU A 71 -5.61 -0.40 9.54
C LEU A 71 -5.72 -0.87 8.09
N ILE A 72 -4.59 -1.27 7.54
CA ILE A 72 -4.49 -1.83 6.18
C ILE A 72 -4.64 -3.35 6.30
N LEU A 73 -5.61 -3.91 5.59
CA LEU A 73 -5.98 -5.32 5.64
C LEU A 73 -6.00 -5.93 4.25
N CYS A 74 -5.70 -7.22 4.16
CA CYS A 74 -5.87 -7.99 2.94
C CYS A 74 -7.34 -8.35 2.72
N ARG A 75 -7.69 -8.70 1.48
CA ARG A 75 -9.05 -9.12 1.12
C ARG A 75 -9.59 -10.20 2.07
N ARG A 76 -8.75 -11.17 2.43
CA ARG A 76 -9.12 -12.30 3.26
C ARG A 76 -9.47 -11.89 4.70
N ASP A 77 -8.64 -11.05 5.31
CA ASP A 77 -8.84 -10.60 6.68
C ASP A 77 -9.97 -9.56 6.77
N TYR A 78 -10.10 -8.73 5.74
CA TYR A 78 -11.16 -7.75 5.64
C TYR A 78 -12.57 -8.35 5.52
N LEU A 79 -12.70 -9.47 4.79
CA LEU A 79 -13.97 -10.19 4.58
C LEU A 79 -14.34 -11.12 5.74
N ARG A 80 -13.49 -11.21 6.77
CA ARG A 80 -13.68 -12.09 7.92
C ARG A 80 -14.43 -11.42 9.06
#